data_AF-A0AAQ3SY02-F1
#
_entry.id   AF-A0AAQ3SY02-F1
#
_cell.length_a   1.000
_cell.length_b   1.000
_cell.length_c   1.000
_cell.angle_alpha   90.00
_cell.angle_beta   90.00
_cell.angle_gamma   90.00
#
_symmetry.space_group_name_H-M   'P 1'
#
loop_
_entity.id
_entity.type
_entity.pdbx_description
1 polymer ?
#
loop_
_entity_poly.entity_id
_entity_poly.type
_entity_poly.pdbx_seq_one_letter_code
_entity_poly.pdbx_strand_id
1 'polypeptide(L)'
;MQEGRVIAYASRQLRKHEANYPTHDAELAAVVHAPKIWRHYLPGNTHIYTDHKSLKYIFTQPELNMRQRRWLELIKDYDLEIHYHPGKANVVADALSRRAHCNVIEVRPTARH
;
A
#
# COMPACT_ATOMS: atom_id res chain seq x y z
N MET A 1 6.01 -6.57 9.36
CA MET A 1 6.32 -7.98 9.65
C MET A 1 6.72 -8.05 11.11
N GLN A 2 6.28 -9.07 11.83
CA GLN A 2 6.70 -9.30 13.21
C GLN A 2 7.49 -10.61 13.21
N GLU A 3 8.74 -10.55 13.70
CA GLU A 3 9.64 -11.72 13.75
C GLU A 3 9.83 -12.42 12.38
N GLY A 4 9.92 -11.62 11.30
CA GLY A 4 10.08 -12.14 9.94
C GLY A 4 8.81 -12.76 9.33
N ARG A 5 7.66 -12.67 10.01
CA ARG A 5 6.37 -13.16 9.51
C ARG A 5 5.45 -12.01 9.12
N VAL A 6 4.67 -12.23 8.06
CA VAL A 6 3.60 -11.30 7.71
C VAL A 6 2.47 -11.43 8.72
N ILE A 7 2.00 -10.29 9.23
CA ILE A 7 0.95 -10.23 10.24
C ILE A 7 -0.43 -10.37 9.56
N ALA A 8 -0.63 -9.66 8.45
CA ALA A 8 -1.86 -9.72 7.68
C ALA A 8 -1.65 -9.26 6.23
N TYR A 9 -2.56 -9.68 5.36
CA TYR A 9 -2.65 -9.24 3.98
C TYR A 9 -4.00 -8.56 3.74
N ALA A 10 -3.98 -7.45 3.01
CA ALA A 10 -5.18 -6.79 2.51
C ALA A 10 -5.04 -6.51 1.02
N SER A 11 -6.14 -6.66 0.31
CA SER A 11 -6.28 -6.30 -1.10
C SER A 11 -7.65 -5.67 -1.30
N ARG A 12 -7.73 -4.72 -2.22
CA ARG A 12 -8.97 -4.04 -2.56
C ARG A 12 -9.09 -3.95 -4.08
N GLN A 13 -10.26 -4.26 -4.60
CA GLN A 13 -10.58 -3.96 -6.00
C GLN A 13 -10.63 -2.45 -6.25
N LEU A 14 -10.09 -2.03 -7.39
CA LEU A 14 -10.27 -0.67 -7.89
C LEU A 14 -11.76 -0.43 -8.15
N ARG A 15 -12.25 0.73 -7.73
CA ARG A 15 -13.61 1.18 -8.09
C ARG A 15 -13.67 1.43 -9.59
N LYS A 16 -14.88 1.43 -10.18
CA LYS A 16 -15.09 1.67 -11.61
C LYS A 16 -14.38 2.93 -12.15
N HIS A 17 -14.30 3.99 -11.35
CA HIS A 17 -13.60 5.22 -11.73
C HIS A 17 -12.09 5.16 -11.51
N GLU A 18 -11.61 4.37 -10.55
CA GLU A 18 -10.17 4.15 -10.30
C GLU A 18 -9.55 3.20 -11.33
N ALA A 19 -10.35 2.34 -11.96
CA ALA A 19 -9.91 1.46 -13.04
C ALA A 19 -9.41 2.23 -14.28
N ASN A 20 -9.84 3.48 -14.45
CA ASN A 20 -9.39 4.35 -15.54
C ASN A 20 -8.16 5.19 -15.15
N TYR A 21 -7.60 4.99 -13.95
CA TYR A 21 -6.43 5.75 -13.52
C TYR A 21 -5.17 5.25 -14.22
N PRO A 22 -4.23 6.15 -14.55
CA PRO A 22 -2.88 5.74 -14.90
C PRO A 22 -2.29 4.85 -13.80
N THR A 23 -1.43 3.90 -14.16
CA THR A 23 -0.81 2.94 -13.24
C THR A 23 -0.22 3.61 -11.99
N HIS A 24 0.46 4.74 -12.18
CA HIS A 24 1.02 5.53 -11.08
C HIS A 24 -0.04 5.99 -10.06
N ASP A 25 -1.18 6.50 -10.53
CA ASP A 25 -2.27 6.95 -9.67
C ASP A 25 -3.02 5.77 -9.04
N ALA A 26 -3.14 4.64 -9.75
CA ALA A 26 -3.75 3.43 -9.22
C ALA A 26 -2.94 2.84 -8.06
N GLU A 27 -1.62 2.82 -8.19
CA GLU A 27 -0.74 2.35 -7.13
C GLU A 27 -0.64 3.33 -5.96
N LEU A 28 -0.60 4.63 -6.23
CA LEU A 28 -0.72 5.64 -5.17
C LEU A 28 -2.03 5.48 -4.40
N ALA A 29 -3.14 5.13 -5.07
CA ALA A 29 -4.41 4.85 -4.40
C ALA A 29 -4.29 3.69 -3.41
N ALA A 30 -3.46 2.67 -3.71
CA ALA A 30 -3.19 1.57 -2.79
C ALA A 30 -2.41 2.04 -1.57
N VAL A 31 -1.37 2.86 -1.77
CA VAL A 31 -0.57 3.47 -0.68
C VAL A 31 -1.44 4.35 0.23
N VAL A 32 -2.41 5.07 -0.33
CA VAL A 32 -3.35 5.92 0.42
C VAL A 32 -4.41 5.09 1.15
N HIS A 33 -4.75 3.92 0.62
CA HIS A 33 -5.77 3.06 1.20
C HIS A 33 -5.26 2.19 2.34
N ALA A 34 -4.01 1.69 2.25
CA ALA A 34 -3.44 0.80 3.25
C ALA A 34 -3.47 1.39 4.69
N PRO A 35 -3.07 2.66 4.93
CA PRO A 35 -3.17 3.26 6.25
C PRO A 35 -4.60 3.39 6.80
N LYS A 36 -5.61 3.46 5.92
CA LYS A 36 -7.02 3.50 6.33
C LYS A 36 -7.49 2.16 6.87
N ILE A 37 -7.04 1.05 6.27
CA ILE A 37 -7.36 -0.31 6.76
C ILE A 37 -6.65 -0.55 8.09
N TRP A 38 -5.37 -0.20 8.15
CA TRP A 38 -4.50 -0.57 9.26
C TRP A 38 -4.34 0.53 10.31
N ARG A 39 -5.18 1.58 10.31
CA ARG A 39 -5.04 2.74 11.21
C ARG A 39 -4.87 2.37 12.68
N HIS A 40 -5.53 1.30 13.12
CA HIS A 40 -5.44 0.81 14.51
C HIS A 40 -4.18 -0.02 14.80
N TYR A 41 -3.47 -0.46 13.76
CA TYR A 41 -2.29 -1.34 13.81
C TYR A 41 -0.99 -0.63 13.42
N LEU A 42 -1.07 0.54 12.80
CA LEU A 42 0.10 1.32 12.38
C LEU A 42 0.55 2.24 13.51
N PRO A 43 1.71 1.98 14.15
CA PRO A 43 2.33 2.97 15.01
C PRO A 43 2.82 4.16 14.17
N GLY A 44 3.08 5.30 14.83
CA GLY A 44 3.86 6.38 14.21
C GLY A 44 5.21 5.84 13.73
N ASN A 45 5.67 6.29 12.57
CA ASN A 45 6.80 5.74 11.81
C ASN A 45 6.53 4.40 11.10
N THR A 46 5.57 4.41 10.17
CA THR A 46 5.24 3.24 9.33
C THR A 46 6.00 3.27 8.01
N HIS A 47 6.70 2.18 7.69
CA HIS A 47 7.39 2.01 6.41
C HIS A 47 6.52 1.28 5.38
N ILE A 48 6.34 1.88 4.20
CA ILE A 48 5.62 1.30 3.06
C ILE A 48 6.65 0.92 2.00
N TYR A 49 6.63 -0.33 1.55
CA TYR A 49 7.49 -0.81 0.47
C TYR A 49 6.69 -0.94 -0.82
N THR A 50 7.19 -0.37 -1.91
CA THR A 50 6.56 -0.41 -3.24
C THR A 50 7.60 -0.72 -4.32
N ASP A 51 7.21 -1.47 -5.34
CA ASP A 51 8.03 -1.74 -6.53
C ASP A 51 7.93 -0.66 -7.60
N HIS A 52 7.25 0.44 -7.32
CA HIS A 52 7.18 1.58 -8.22
C HIS A 52 8.07 2.72 -7.74
N LYS A 53 9.20 2.84 -8.41
CA LYS A 53 10.30 3.73 -8.03
C LYS A 53 9.91 5.21 -7.94
N SER A 54 8.96 5.68 -8.75
CA SER A 54 8.50 7.08 -8.75
C SER A 54 7.74 7.44 -7.47
N LEU A 55 6.99 6.50 -6.87
CA LEU A 55 6.23 6.74 -5.63
C LEU A 55 7.12 7.08 -4.44
N LYS A 56 8.39 6.67 -4.47
CA LYS A 56 9.39 7.11 -3.48
C LYS A 56 9.47 8.63 -3.37
N TYR A 57 9.29 9.35 -4.49
CA TYR A 57 9.48 10.79 -4.58
C TYR A 57 8.17 11.57 -4.51
N ILE A 58 7.04 10.92 -4.24
CA ILE A 58 5.71 11.57 -4.28
C ILE A 58 5.61 12.76 -3.31
N PHE A 59 6.27 12.68 -2.15
CA PHE A 59 6.29 13.77 -1.17
C PHE A 59 7.19 14.96 -1.56
N THR A 60 8.15 14.73 -2.46
CA THR A 60 9.12 15.74 -2.92
C THR A 60 8.81 16.27 -4.31
N GLN A 61 7.85 15.68 -5.00
CA GLN A 61 7.53 16.01 -6.39
C GLN A 61 6.87 17.40 -6.48
N PRO A 62 7.42 18.33 -7.28
CA PRO A 62 6.92 19.71 -7.35
C PRO A 62 5.57 19.82 -8.07
N GLU A 63 5.35 18.97 -9.08
CA GLU A 63 4.14 18.98 -9.89
C GLU A 63 3.25 17.79 -9.54
N LEU A 64 2.25 18.07 -8.72
CA LEU A 64 1.21 17.11 -8.34
C LEU A 64 -0.14 17.60 -8.83
N ASN A 65 -0.93 16.66 -9.37
CA ASN A 65 -2.32 16.94 -9.73
C ASN A 65 -3.19 17.12 -8.47
N MET A 66 -4.40 17.69 -8.62
CA MET A 66 -5.27 17.99 -7.48
C MET A 66 -5.67 16.73 -6.67
N ARG A 67 -5.76 15.56 -7.32
CA ARG A 67 -6.06 14.29 -6.65
C ARG A 67 -4.90 13.85 -5.77
N GLN A 68 -3.69 13.86 -6.31
CA GLN A 68 -2.45 13.49 -5.60
C GLN A 68 -2.22 14.40 -4.40
N ARG A 69 -2.44 15.72 -4.54
CA ARG A 69 -2.32 16.65 -3.40
C ARG A 69 -3.27 16.31 -2.25
N ARG A 70 -4.55 16.08 -2.54
CA ARG A 70 -5.55 15.68 -1.53
C ARG A 70 -5.17 14.37 -0.84
N TRP A 71 -4.59 13.44 -1.59
CA TRP A 71 -4.11 12.18 -1.05
C TRP A 71 -2.87 12.34 -0.18
N LEU A 72 -1.93 13.20 -0.57
CA LEU A 72 -0.76 13.53 0.24
C LEU A 72 -1.13 14.18 1.57
N GLU A 73 -2.06 15.14 1.54
CA GLU A 73 -2.58 15.76 2.76
C GLU A 73 -3.15 14.71 3.72
N LEU A 74 -3.88 13.72 3.21
CA LEU A 74 -4.46 12.65 4.02
C LEU A 74 -3.42 11.73 4.63
N ILE A 75 -2.37 11.37 3.88
CA ILE A 75 -1.36 10.42 4.38
C ILE A 75 -0.26 11.09 5.20
N LYS A 76 -0.12 12.41 5.13
CA LYS A 76 0.85 13.18 5.92
C LYS A 76 0.61 13.02 7.42
N ASP A 77 -0.63 12.81 7.84
CA ASP A 77 -1.00 12.59 9.24
C ASP A 77 -0.55 11.23 9.80
N TYR A 78 -0.15 10.27 8.95
CA TYR A 78 0.15 8.90 9.35
C TYR A 78 1.64 8.62 9.58
N ASP A 79 2.52 9.63 9.46
CA ASP A 79 3.98 9.50 9.60
C ASP A 79 4.53 8.28 8.83
N LEU A 80 4.37 8.32 7.51
CA LEU A 80 4.70 7.23 6.59
C LEU A 80 6.02 7.50 5.86
N GLU A 81 6.83 6.46 5.71
CA GLU A 81 8.03 6.50 4.87
C GLU A 81 7.90 5.51 3.70
N ILE A 82 8.00 6.00 2.46
CA ILE A 82 7.87 5.18 1.25
C ILE A 82 9.25 4.76 0.75
N HIS A 83 9.48 3.44 0.71
CA HIS A 83 10.70 2.80 0.26
C HIS A 83 10.47 2.04 -1.04
N TYR A 84 11.41 2.17 -1.98
CA TYR A 84 11.41 1.35 -3.18
C TYR A 84 11.98 -0.05 -2.88
N HIS A 85 11.27 -1.09 -3.28
CA HIS A 85 11.69 -2.48 -3.18
C HIS A 85 11.47 -3.19 -4.52
N PRO A 86 12.49 -3.83 -5.12
CA PRO A 86 12.36 -4.42 -6.45
C PRO A 86 11.21 -5.43 -6.56
N GLY A 87 10.43 -5.39 -7.65
CA GLY A 87 9.26 -6.24 -7.86
C GLY A 87 9.50 -7.75 -7.72
N LYS A 88 10.73 -8.23 -7.98
CA LYS A 88 11.13 -9.64 -7.75
C LYS A 88 11.01 -10.08 -6.28
N ALA A 89 11.00 -9.15 -5.34
CA ALA A 89 10.80 -9.41 -3.92
C ALA A 89 9.40 -8.96 -3.44
N ASN A 90 8.58 -8.35 -4.32
CA ASN A 90 7.20 -7.94 -4.05
C ASN A 90 6.16 -8.97 -4.54
N VAL A 91 6.57 -10.22 -4.76
CA VAL A 91 5.77 -11.28 -5.39
C VAL A 91 4.43 -11.52 -4.68
N VAL A 92 4.41 -11.40 -3.34
CA VAL A 92 3.18 -11.63 -2.57
C VAL A 92 2.16 -10.51 -2.80
N ALA A 93 2.59 -9.25 -2.86
CA ALA A 93 1.69 -8.13 -3.13
C ALA A 93 1.19 -8.16 -4.59
N ASP A 94 2.06 -8.52 -5.54
CA ASP A 94 1.70 -8.68 -6.95
C ASP A 94 0.69 -9.83 -7.16
N ALA A 95 0.87 -10.96 -6.47
CA ALA A 95 -0.10 -12.05 -6.50
C ALA A 95 -1.47 -11.63 -5.93
N LEU A 96 -1.49 -10.82 -4.88
CA LEU A 96 -2.73 -10.31 -4.27
C LEU A 96 -3.42 -9.26 -5.14
N SER A 97 -2.67 -8.39 -5.81
CA SER A 97 -3.23 -7.35 -6.69
C SER A 97 -3.85 -7.92 -7.97
N ARG A 98 -3.32 -9.05 -8.46
CA ARG A 98 -3.81 -9.73 -9.67
C ARG A 98 -5.06 -10.58 -9.45
N ARG A 99 -5.43 -10.90 -8.21
CA ARG A 99 -6.64 -11.70 -7.93
C ARG A 99 -7.85 -10.82 -7.68
N ALA A 100 -8.85 -10.93 -8.56
CA ALA A 100 -10.09 -10.18 -8.46
C ALA A 100 -10.95 -10.49 -7.21
N HIS A 101 -10.63 -11.47 -6.36
CA HIS A 101 -11.54 -11.95 -5.31
C HIS A 101 -10.87 -12.22 -3.95
N CYS A 102 -10.16 -11.25 -3.37
CA CYS A 102 -9.70 -11.36 -1.98
C CYS A 102 -9.85 -10.00 -1.30
N ASN A 103 -10.67 -9.91 -0.25
CA ASN A 103 -10.84 -8.66 0.51
C ASN A 103 -10.00 -8.65 1.79
N VAL A 104 -9.82 -9.80 2.46
CA VAL A 104 -8.84 -10.01 3.55
C VAL A 104 -8.57 -11.52 3.62
N ILE A 105 -7.30 -11.94 3.73
CA ILE A 105 -6.95 -13.32 4.11
C ILE A 105 -6.16 -13.25 5.41
N GLU A 106 -6.77 -13.72 6.49
CA GLU A 106 -6.13 -13.82 7.80
C GLU A 106 -5.42 -15.17 7.89
N VAL A 107 -4.08 -15.17 7.99
CA VAL A 107 -3.32 -16.40 8.18
C VAL A 107 -3.26 -16.68 9.68
N ARG A 108 -4.05 -17.66 10.16
CA ARG A 108 -3.97 -18.09 11.55
C ARG A 108 -2.57 -18.68 11.81
N PRO A 109 -1.89 -18.30 12.90
CA PRO A 109 -0.68 -19.00 13.31
C PRO A 109 -1.06 -20.43 13.69
N THR A 110 -0.52 -21.42 12.97
CA THR A 110 -0.59 -22.82 13.37
C THR A 110 0.04 -22.96 14.75
N ALA A 111 -0.76 -23.36 15.74
CA ALA A 111 -0.30 -23.73 17.06
C ALA A 111 0.83 -24.76 16.92
N ARG A 112 2.02 -24.43 17.46
CA ARG A 112 3.09 -25.39 17.65
C ARG A 112 2.73 -26.24 18.87
N HIS A 113 2.61 -27.55 18.67
CA HIS A 113 2.76 -28.55 19.73
C HIS A 113 4.23 -28.73 20.07
#